data_AF-A0A945WVP3-F1
#
_entry.id   AF-A0A945WVP3-F1
#
_cell.length_a   1.000
_cell.length_b   1.000
_cell.length_c   1.000
_cell.angle_alpha   90.00
_cell.angle_beta   90.00
_cell.angle_gamma   90.00
#
_symmetry.space_group_name_H-M   'P 1'
#
loop_
_entity.id
_entity.type
_entity.pdbx_description
1 polymer ?
#
loop_
_entity_poly.entity_id
_entity_poly.type
_entity_poly.pdbx_seq_one_letter_code
_entity_poly.pdbx_strand_id
1 'polypeptide(L)' 'MVEKKKTVYRDSKDGQFTTKRDAERHPDTTEKERVRIKPPAPKKKK' A
#
# COMPACT_ATOMS: atom_id res chain seq x y z
N MET A 1 17.22 9.92 -7.55
CA MET A 1 16.29 9.48 -6.49
C MET A 1 15.67 8.15 -6.90
N VAL A 2 15.96 7.04 -6.23
CA VAL A 2 15.30 5.75 -6.54
C VAL A 2 13.90 5.80 -5.96
N GLU A 3 12.91 5.92 -6.83
CA GLU A 3 11.50 5.90 -6.47
C GLU A 3 11.16 4.51 -5.93
N LYS A 4 11.06 4.37 -4.59
CA LYS A 4 10.57 3.12 -4.01
C LYS A 4 9.09 3.01 -4.36
N LYS A 5 8.71 1.90 -5.00
CA LYS A 5 7.32 1.53 -5.25
C LYS A 5 6.94 0.47 -4.20
N LYS A 6 5.77 0.62 -3.58
CA LYS A 6 5.19 -0.38 -2.68
C LYS A 6 3.85 -0.81 -3.22
N THR A 7 3.61 -2.11 -3.22
CA THR A 7 2.27 -2.63 -3.47
C THR A 7 1.47 -2.52 -2.18
N VAL A 8 0.31 -1.86 -2.26
CA VAL A 8 -0.69 -1.81 -1.19
C VAL A 8 -1.96 -2.53 -1.66
N TYR A 9 -2.66 -3.09 -0.71
CA TYR A 9 -3.95 -3.76 -0.92
C TYR A 9 -5.01 -2.90 -0.26
N ARG A 10 -6.09 -2.62 -0.98
CA ARG A 10 -7.17 -1.76 -0.50
C ARG A 10 -8.50 -2.44 -0.79
N ASP A 11 -9.35 -2.53 0.21
CA ASP A 11 -10.71 -3.03 0.02
C ASP A 11 -11.51 -2.02 -0.80
N SER A 12 -12.16 -2.46 -1.87
CA SER A 12 -12.94 -1.62 -2.79
C SER A 12 -14.26 -1.16 -2.19
N LYS A 13 -14.77 -1.85 -1.15
CA LYS A 13 -16.05 -1.55 -0.53
C LYS A 13 -15.93 -0.38 0.45
N ASP A 14 -14.92 -0.43 1.31
CA ASP A 14 -14.76 0.54 2.40
C ASP A 14 -13.49 1.39 2.25
N GLY A 15 -12.63 1.08 1.27
CA GLY A 15 -11.39 1.82 1.03
C GLY A 15 -10.31 1.58 2.11
N GLN A 16 -10.46 0.57 2.96
CA GLN A 16 -9.50 0.26 4.02
C GLN A 16 -8.28 -0.47 3.47
N PHE A 17 -7.11 -0.23 4.06
CA PHE A 17 -5.91 -0.99 3.70
C PHE A 17 -5.98 -2.40 4.27
N THR A 18 -5.85 -3.40 3.40
CA THR A 18 -5.92 -4.80 3.78
C THR A 18 -4.55 -5.47 3.68
N THR A 19 -4.48 -6.72 4.15
CA THR A 19 -3.28 -7.54 4.03
C THR A 19 -3.25 -8.23 2.67
N LYS A 20 -2.05 -8.68 2.25
CA LYS A 20 -1.90 -9.53 1.05
C LYS A 20 -2.78 -10.79 1.14
N ARG A 21 -2.92 -11.36 2.35
CA ARG A 21 -3.70 -12.57 2.58
C ARG A 21 -5.19 -12.33 2.38
N ASP A 22 -5.71 -11.21 2.87
CA ASP A 22 -7.10 -10.80 2.59
C ASP A 22 -7.32 -10.56 1.10
N ALA A 23 -6.37 -9.88 0.44
CA ALA A 23 -6.44 -9.65 -1.01
C ALA A 23 -6.41 -10.94 -1.85
N GLU A 24 -5.80 -12.01 -1.34
CA GLU A 24 -5.79 -13.33 -1.99
C GLU A 24 -7.06 -14.12 -1.71
N ARG A 25 -7.66 -13.93 -0.53
CA ARG A 25 -8.92 -14.58 -0.13
C ARG A 25 -10.15 -13.91 -0.74
N HIS A 26 -10.10 -12.60 -0.93
CA HIS A 26 -11.17 -11.74 -1.45
C HIS A 26 -10.66 -10.88 -2.62
N PRO A 27 -10.22 -11.50 -3.73
CA PRO A 27 -9.67 -10.78 -4.87
C PRO A 27 -10.72 -9.95 -5.62
N ASP A 28 -12.00 -10.27 -5.44
CA ASP A 28 -13.16 -9.59 -6.02
C ASP A 28 -13.46 -8.26 -5.35
N THR A 29 -13.18 -8.14 -4.04
CA THR A 29 -13.38 -6.90 -3.28
C THR A 29 -12.09 -6.19 -2.93
N THR A 30 -10.92 -6.65 -3.41
CA THR A 30 -9.63 -6.04 -3.05
C THR A 30 -8.86 -5.54 -4.27
N GLU A 31 -8.56 -4.25 -4.26
CA GLU A 31 -7.71 -3.58 -5.22
C GLU A 31 -6.22 -3.70 -4.88
N LYS A 32 -5.40 -3.88 -5.92
CA LYS A 32 -3.93 -3.92 -5.83
C LYS A 32 -3.36 -2.67 -6.46
N GLU A 33 -2.83 -1.76 -5.65
CA GLU A 33 -2.27 -0.50 -6.12
C GLU A 33 -0.75 -0.45 -5.91
N ARG A 34 -0.02 0.00 -6.94
CA ARG A 34 1.41 0.25 -6.87
C ARG A 34 1.65 1.72 -6.52
N VAL A 35 1.74 2.02 -5.23
CA VAL A 35 1.97 3.38 -4.76
C VAL A 35 3.46 3.73 -4.75
N ARG A 36 3.75 4.96 -5.16
CA ARG A 36 5.10 5.53 -5.07
C ARG A 36 5.31 6.07 -3.66
N ILE A 37 6.15 5.40 -2.87
CA ILE A 37 6.52 5.88 -1.55
C ILE A 37 7.62 6.92 -1.72
N LYS A 38 7.33 8.16 -1.31
CA LYS A 38 8.42 9.10 -1.03
C LYS A 38 9.21 8.52 0.15
N PRO A 39 10.54 8.44 0.08
CA PRO A 39 11.32 8.03 1.24
C PRO A 39 10.94 8.95 2.42
N PRO A 40 10.77 8.40 3.64
CA PRO A 40 10.49 9.24 4.79
C PRO A 40 11.57 10.33 4.86
N ALA A 41 11.15 11.58 5.06
CA ALA A 41 12.09 12.68 5.23
C ALA A 41 13.12 12.26 6.29
N PRO A 42 14.42 12.55 6.10
CA PRO A 42 15.43 12.21 7.09
C PRO A 42 14.95 12.77 8.43
N LYS A 43 14.74 11.90 9.42
CA LYS A 43 14.38 12.32 10.77
C LYS A 43 15.48 13.27 11.21
N LYS A 44 15.17 14.57 11.38
CA LYS A 44 16.09 15.50 12.03
C LYS A 44 16.36 14.92 13.41
N LYS A 45 17.56 14.40 13.64
CA LYS A 45 18.03 14.11 15.00
C LYS A 45 18.07 15.46 15.72
N LYS A 46 17.30 15.58 16.80
CA LYS A 46 17.34 16.73 17.70
C LYS A 46 18.47 16.53 18.70
#